data_AF-A0A4R3TKB5-F1
#
_entry.id   AF-A0A4R3TKB5-F1
#
_cell.length_a   1.000
_cell.length_b   1.000
_cell.length_c   1.000
_cell.angle_alpha   90.00
_cell.angle_beta   90.00
_cell.angle_gamma   90.00
#
_symmetry.space_group_name_H-M   'P 1'
#
loop_
_entity.id
_entity.type
_entity.pdbx_description
1 polymer ?
#
loop_
_entity_poly.entity_id
_entity_poly.type
_entity_poly.pdbx_seq_one_letter_code
_entity_poly.pdbx_strand_id
1 'polypeptide(L)'
;MDESIKKTCKKLNLSKLNYIKCICRFTKDTINSAKKDIKDNLDIGNDKKRVWALFGKDGKDGKYWYCLEVGSSNNIQTEILSNLQSMQQEPKAVWKGAYFHKDEKLFAFQTYMDRASCKYRGMLQLCEEFCWCEIDIDSYVGANQLPEDMESNDINDHLENYVEAKFAYDTKALFWNPSPATNGNKEKAILQELEKVEKLKMAQKG
;
A
#
# COMPACT_ATOMS: atom_id res chain seq x y z
N MET A 1 -10.08 -3.80 -14.09
CA MET A 1 -8.80 -4.53 -13.91
C MET A 1 -8.71 -5.68 -14.90
N ASP A 2 -7.57 -5.85 -15.57
CA ASP A 2 -7.34 -6.95 -16.53
C ASP A 2 -7.37 -8.33 -15.85
N GLU A 3 -7.89 -9.36 -16.52
CA GLU A 3 -8.00 -10.73 -15.99
C GLU A 3 -6.63 -11.36 -15.65
N SER A 4 -5.57 -11.02 -16.39
CA SER A 4 -4.21 -11.48 -16.10
C SER A 4 -3.70 -10.96 -14.75
N ILE A 5 -4.01 -9.71 -14.42
CA ILE A 5 -3.67 -9.07 -13.14
C ILE A 5 -4.51 -9.67 -12.00
N LYS A 6 -5.79 -9.96 -12.24
CA LYS A 6 -6.64 -10.62 -11.23
C LYS A 6 -6.13 -12.01 -10.84
N LYS A 7 -5.43 -12.72 -11.74
CA LYS A 7 -4.85 -14.04 -11.46
C LYS A 7 -3.61 -13.99 -10.57
N THR A 8 -2.91 -12.86 -10.53
CA THR A 8 -1.71 -12.69 -9.69
C THR A 8 -2.04 -12.30 -8.26
N CYS A 9 -3.19 -11.65 -8.04
CA CYS A 9 -3.62 -11.20 -6.71
C CYS A 9 -4.57 -12.19 -6.03
N LYS A 10 -4.50 -12.28 -4.70
CA LYS A 10 -5.47 -13.08 -3.93
C LYS A 10 -6.82 -12.36 -3.91
N LYS A 11 -7.90 -13.12 -4.18
CA LYS A 11 -9.28 -12.66 -4.01
C LYS A 11 -9.64 -12.60 -2.53
N LEU A 12 -10.01 -11.42 -2.03
CA LEU A 12 -10.32 -11.21 -0.62
C LEU A 12 -11.80 -10.83 -0.44
N ASN A 13 -12.37 -11.30 0.67
CA ASN A 13 -13.60 -10.72 1.21
C ASN A 13 -13.23 -9.98 2.50
N LEU A 14 -13.23 -8.65 2.43
CA LEU A 14 -12.79 -7.80 3.55
C LEU A 14 -13.63 -8.01 4.81
N SER A 15 -14.92 -8.36 4.70
CA SER A 15 -15.76 -8.61 5.87
C SER A 15 -15.38 -9.87 6.65
N LYS A 16 -14.53 -10.72 6.09
CA LYS A 16 -14.02 -11.94 6.74
C LYS A 16 -12.66 -11.74 7.42
N LEU A 17 -12.05 -10.57 7.26
CA LEU A 17 -10.76 -10.24 7.86
C LEU A 17 -11.04 -9.44 9.14
N ASN A 18 -10.94 -10.08 10.30
CA ASN A 18 -11.26 -9.48 11.60
C ASN A 18 -10.17 -8.52 12.12
N TYR A 19 -9.01 -8.49 11.48
CA TYR A 19 -7.87 -7.63 11.81
C TYR A 19 -7.78 -6.38 10.92
N ILE A 20 -8.77 -6.09 10.06
CA ILE A 20 -8.79 -4.86 9.27
C ILE A 20 -9.90 -3.93 9.73
N LYS A 21 -9.58 -2.65 9.84
CA LYS A 21 -10.53 -1.59 10.14
C LYS A 21 -10.62 -0.63 8.96
N CYS A 22 -11.81 -0.49 8.38
CA CYS A 22 -12.02 0.45 7.28
C CYS A 22 -11.81 1.89 7.76
N ILE A 23 -10.91 2.62 7.09
CA ILE A 23 -10.68 4.05 7.27
C ILE A 23 -11.65 4.82 6.36
N CYS A 24 -11.65 4.50 5.06
CA CYS A 24 -12.53 5.14 4.09
C CYS A 24 -12.81 4.23 2.90
N ARG A 25 -13.91 4.54 2.19
CA ARG A 25 -14.23 3.97 0.88
C ARG A 25 -14.47 5.11 -0.10
N PHE A 26 -14.03 4.91 -1.34
CA PHE A 26 -14.17 5.95 -2.36
C PHE A 26 -14.17 5.36 -3.77
N THR A 27 -14.65 6.16 -4.71
CA THR A 27 -14.49 6.00 -6.15
C THR A 27 -13.66 7.17 -6.67
N LYS A 28 -13.39 7.18 -7.97
CA LYS A 28 -12.78 8.34 -8.63
C LYS A 28 -13.54 9.65 -8.36
N ASP A 29 -14.86 9.59 -8.27
CA ASP A 29 -15.70 10.79 -8.10
C ASP A 29 -15.79 11.23 -6.63
N THR A 30 -15.65 10.31 -5.68
CA THR A 30 -15.82 10.60 -4.24
C THR A 30 -14.51 10.74 -3.47
N ILE A 31 -13.35 10.64 -4.15
CA ILE A 31 -12.03 10.72 -3.52
C ILE A 31 -11.81 12.04 -2.74
N ASN A 32 -12.36 13.16 -3.21
CA ASN A 32 -12.25 14.45 -2.50
C ASN A 32 -13.03 14.45 -1.19
N SER A 33 -14.21 13.82 -1.16
CA SER A 33 -14.98 13.63 0.07
C SER A 33 -14.21 12.74 1.04
N ALA A 34 -13.63 11.63 0.57
CA ALA A 34 -12.81 10.76 1.41
C ALA A 34 -11.59 11.48 2.01
N LYS A 35 -10.90 12.35 1.23
CA LYS A 35 -9.81 13.19 1.75
C LYS A 35 -10.27 14.12 2.86
N LYS A 36 -11.44 14.73 2.69
CA LYS A 36 -12.03 15.60 3.70
C LYS A 36 -12.38 14.80 4.97
N ASP A 37 -13.04 13.67 4.82
CA ASP A 37 -13.45 12.83 5.95
C ASP A 37 -12.23 12.32 6.74
N ILE A 38 -11.15 11.95 6.06
CA ILE A 38 -9.88 11.58 6.70
C ILE A 38 -9.27 12.77 7.46
N LYS A 39 -9.24 13.95 6.83
CA LYS A 39 -8.68 15.14 7.47
C LYS A 39 -9.44 15.54 8.73
N ASP A 40 -10.77 15.43 8.68
CA ASP A 40 -11.66 15.96 9.71
C ASP A 40 -11.92 14.94 10.84
N ASN A 41 -11.90 13.63 10.53
CA ASN A 41 -12.37 12.60 11.48
C ASN A 41 -11.34 11.50 11.80
N LEU A 42 -10.26 11.35 11.02
CA LEU A 42 -9.26 10.33 11.28
C LEU A 42 -8.23 10.86 12.29
N ASP A 43 -8.57 10.78 13.58
CA ASP A 43 -7.63 11.05 14.67
C ASP A 43 -6.97 9.76 15.13
N ILE A 44 -5.76 9.55 14.66
CA ILE A 44 -4.92 8.40 14.99
C ILE A 44 -3.57 9.00 15.32
N GLY A 45 -3.30 9.09 16.62
CA GLY A 45 -2.06 9.65 17.15
C GLY A 45 -0.80 9.09 16.48
N ASN A 46 0.27 9.87 16.56
CA ASN A 46 1.56 9.58 15.92
C ASN A 46 2.57 8.91 16.86
N ASP A 47 2.06 8.29 17.92
CA ASP A 47 2.83 7.69 19.01
C ASP A 47 3.41 6.31 18.66
N LYS A 48 2.81 5.63 17.67
CA LYS A 48 3.28 4.33 17.19
C LYS A 48 3.18 4.21 15.68
N LYS A 49 4.06 3.39 15.10
CA LYS A 49 3.99 3.00 13.70
C LYS A 49 2.77 2.11 13.47
N ARG A 50 2.00 2.38 12.43
CA ARG A 50 0.76 1.66 12.08
C ARG A 50 0.86 1.13 10.67
N VAL A 51 0.14 0.06 10.38
CA VAL A 51 0.11 -0.57 9.05
C VAL A 51 -1.24 -0.28 8.39
N TRP A 52 -1.22 0.05 7.10
CA TRP A 52 -2.41 0.25 6.29
C TRP A 52 -2.36 -0.58 5.01
N ALA A 53 -3.54 -0.86 4.46
CA ALA A 53 -3.67 -1.49 3.15
C ALA A 53 -4.71 -0.77 2.30
N LEU A 54 -4.38 -0.61 1.03
CA LEU A 54 -5.30 -0.11 0.01
C LEU A 54 -5.80 -1.28 -0.82
N PHE A 55 -7.12 -1.42 -0.88
CA PHE A 55 -7.80 -2.41 -1.70
C PHE A 55 -8.55 -1.75 -2.85
N GLY A 56 -8.64 -2.46 -3.97
CA GLY A 56 -9.48 -2.08 -5.10
C GLY A 56 -10.33 -3.24 -5.58
N LYS A 57 -11.49 -2.93 -6.14
CA LYS A 57 -12.31 -3.88 -6.90
C LYS A 57 -12.65 -3.30 -8.26
N ASP A 58 -12.84 -4.17 -9.24
CA ASP A 58 -13.43 -3.80 -10.51
C ASP A 58 -14.96 -3.92 -10.43
N GLY A 59 -15.69 -2.95 -10.98
CA GLY A 59 -17.14 -2.89 -10.82
C GLY A 59 -17.90 -3.90 -11.68
N LYS A 60 -17.22 -4.68 -12.53
CA LYS A 60 -17.86 -5.68 -13.40
C LYS A 60 -18.29 -6.95 -12.67
N ASP A 61 -17.53 -7.41 -11.67
CA ASP A 61 -17.86 -8.62 -10.89
C ASP A 61 -17.97 -8.38 -9.37
N GLY A 62 -17.52 -7.23 -8.86
CA GLY A 62 -17.83 -6.60 -7.56
C GLY A 62 -17.66 -7.41 -6.25
N LYS A 63 -17.40 -8.71 -6.31
CA LYS A 63 -17.52 -9.65 -5.19
C LYS A 63 -16.26 -9.71 -4.34
N TYR A 64 -15.11 -9.47 -4.95
CA TYR A 64 -13.81 -9.64 -4.31
C TYR A 64 -13.01 -8.34 -4.37
N TRP A 65 -12.25 -8.13 -3.31
CA TRP A 65 -11.25 -7.08 -3.20
C TRP A 65 -9.87 -7.66 -3.50
N TYR A 66 -9.03 -6.85 -4.14
CA TYR A 66 -7.63 -7.17 -4.39
C TYR A 66 -6.77 -6.16 -3.63
N CYS A 67 -5.75 -6.64 -2.94
CA CYS A 67 -4.79 -5.77 -2.27
C CYS A 67 -3.92 -5.09 -3.33
N LEU A 68 -3.97 -3.76 -3.40
CA LEU A 68 -3.18 -2.98 -4.34
C LEU A 68 -1.84 -2.60 -3.73
N GLU A 69 -1.86 -2.18 -2.47
CA GLU A 69 -0.69 -1.65 -1.77
C GLU A 69 -0.82 -1.86 -0.27
N VAL A 70 0.33 -1.97 0.39
CA VAL A 70 0.45 -2.02 1.85
C VAL A 70 1.55 -1.02 2.24
N GLY A 71 1.42 -0.41 3.41
CA GLY A 71 2.49 0.46 3.91
C GLY A 71 2.38 0.62 5.42
N SER A 72 3.44 1.17 6.00
CA SER A 72 3.50 1.45 7.43
C SER A 72 4.16 2.79 7.73
N SER A 73 3.59 3.53 8.68
CA SER A 73 4.06 4.87 9.03
C SER A 73 3.61 5.28 10.43
N ASN A 74 4.37 6.17 11.06
CA ASN A 74 3.98 6.81 12.31
C ASN A 74 2.82 7.80 12.12
N ASN A 75 2.60 8.29 10.90
CA ASN A 75 1.51 9.20 10.58
C ASN A 75 0.82 8.73 9.29
N ILE A 76 0.01 7.68 9.43
CA ILE A 76 -0.71 7.11 8.29
C ILE A 76 -1.73 8.10 7.73
N GLN A 77 -2.28 9.03 8.53
CA GLN A 77 -3.22 10.04 8.02
C GLN A 77 -2.57 10.90 6.93
N THR A 78 -1.38 11.44 7.18
CA THR A 78 -0.64 12.28 6.23
C THR A 78 -0.23 11.48 4.99
N GLU A 79 0.22 10.24 5.18
CA GLU A 79 0.61 9.37 4.09
C GLU A 79 -0.59 9.03 3.18
N ILE A 80 -1.72 8.66 3.77
CA ILE A 80 -2.96 8.38 3.03
C ILE A 80 -3.41 9.61 2.25
N LEU A 81 -3.44 10.79 2.87
CA LEU A 81 -3.82 12.04 2.19
C LEU A 81 -2.89 12.38 1.02
N SER A 82 -1.58 12.18 1.18
CA SER A 82 -0.59 12.36 0.12
C SER A 82 -0.79 11.39 -1.04
N ASN A 83 -1.08 10.12 -0.73
CA ASN A 83 -1.33 9.09 -1.74
C ASN A 83 -2.65 9.35 -2.49
N LEU A 84 -3.73 9.74 -1.80
CA LEU A 84 -4.99 10.16 -2.43
C LEU A 84 -4.79 11.38 -3.33
N GLN A 85 -3.94 12.33 -2.94
CA GLN A 85 -3.56 13.45 -3.80
C GLN A 85 -2.81 12.97 -5.06
N SER A 86 -1.89 12.02 -4.90
CA SER A 86 -1.12 11.42 -6.00
C SER A 86 -2.02 10.70 -7.02
N MET A 87 -3.13 10.10 -6.58
CA MET A 87 -4.13 9.47 -7.47
C MET A 87 -4.75 10.47 -8.46
N GLN A 88 -4.91 11.74 -8.06
CA GLN A 88 -5.63 12.77 -8.84
C GLN A 88 -4.73 13.69 -9.67
N GLN A 89 -3.43 13.70 -9.39
CA GLN A 89 -2.50 14.59 -10.09
C GLN A 89 -2.33 14.15 -11.54
N GLU A 90 -2.55 15.06 -12.50
CA GLU A 90 -2.32 14.78 -13.92
C GLU A 90 -1.00 15.41 -14.39
N PRO A 91 -0.15 14.67 -15.14
CA PRO A 91 1.08 15.23 -15.68
C PRO A 91 0.83 16.43 -16.58
N LYS A 92 1.61 17.49 -16.39
CA LYS A 92 1.57 18.69 -17.22
C LYS A 92 2.97 19.13 -17.58
N ALA A 93 3.15 19.63 -18.79
CA ALA A 93 4.39 20.23 -19.22
C ALA A 93 4.59 21.59 -18.52
N VAL A 94 5.70 21.73 -17.79
CA VAL A 94 6.17 22.98 -17.21
C VAL A 94 7.45 23.39 -17.89
N TRP A 95 7.39 24.53 -18.58
CA TRP A 95 8.53 25.11 -19.26
C TRP A 95 9.43 25.88 -18.29
N LYS A 96 10.74 25.74 -18.49
CA LYS A 96 11.77 26.41 -17.70
C LYS A 96 12.80 27.07 -18.61
N GLY A 97 13.24 28.24 -18.17
CA GLY A 97 14.40 28.92 -18.70
C GLY A 97 15.70 28.43 -18.06
N ALA A 98 16.82 28.85 -18.63
CA ALA A 98 18.15 28.64 -18.05
C ALA A 98 18.51 29.80 -17.11
N TYR A 99 19.61 29.68 -16.37
CA TYR A 99 20.02 30.66 -15.36
C TYR A 99 20.12 32.11 -15.91
N PHE A 100 20.66 32.27 -17.12
CA PHE A 100 20.80 33.55 -17.81
C PHE A 100 19.61 33.92 -18.71
N HIS A 101 18.67 32.99 -18.91
CA HIS A 101 17.51 33.13 -19.80
C HIS A 101 16.24 32.69 -19.07
N LYS A 102 15.99 33.30 -17.90
CA LYS A 102 14.95 32.84 -16.96
C LYS A 102 13.54 32.91 -17.56
N ASP A 103 13.30 33.88 -18.43
CA ASP A 103 11.99 34.14 -19.04
C ASP A 103 11.77 33.36 -20.35
N GLU A 104 12.80 32.67 -20.86
CA GLU A 104 12.72 31.88 -22.08
C GLU A 104 12.19 30.46 -21.83
N LYS A 105 11.40 29.90 -22.75
CA LYS A 105 10.89 28.52 -22.67
C LYS A 105 11.85 27.54 -23.36
N LEU A 106 12.93 27.18 -22.67
CA LEU A 106 14.02 26.39 -23.27
C LEU A 106 13.81 24.87 -23.17
N PHE A 107 13.31 24.37 -22.03
CA PHE A 107 13.06 22.95 -21.83
C PHE A 107 11.80 22.73 -20.99
N ALA A 108 11.13 21.60 -21.21
CA ALA A 108 9.91 21.24 -20.51
C ALA A 108 10.14 20.01 -19.63
N PHE A 109 9.64 20.06 -18.39
CA PHE A 109 9.50 18.88 -17.54
C PHE A 109 8.03 18.49 -17.44
N GLN A 110 7.77 17.21 -17.27
CA GLN A 110 6.45 16.71 -16.95
C GLN A 110 6.29 16.64 -15.43
N THR A 111 5.30 17.36 -14.87
CA THR A 111 4.99 17.30 -13.44
C THR A 111 4.39 15.95 -13.07
N TYR A 112 4.48 15.56 -11.79
CA TYR A 112 3.81 14.37 -11.24
C TYR A 112 4.16 13.06 -11.98
N MET A 113 5.40 12.99 -12.46
CA MET A 113 6.01 11.80 -13.06
C MET A 113 6.84 11.01 -12.04
N ASP A 114 6.87 11.43 -10.77
CA ASP A 114 7.47 10.64 -9.70
C ASP A 114 6.76 9.29 -9.52
N ARG A 115 7.45 8.34 -8.87
CA ARG A 115 6.98 6.96 -8.72
C ARG A 115 5.63 6.89 -8.02
N ALA A 116 5.40 7.70 -6.98
CA ALA A 116 4.15 7.66 -6.22
C ALA A 116 2.98 8.15 -7.08
N SER A 117 3.13 9.32 -7.72
CA SER A 117 2.13 9.85 -8.65
C SER A 117 1.77 8.86 -9.76
N CYS A 118 2.78 8.25 -10.41
CA CYS A 118 2.52 7.26 -11.46
C CYS A 118 1.81 6.01 -10.92
N LYS A 119 2.25 5.48 -9.78
CA LYS A 119 1.69 4.29 -9.14
C LYS A 119 0.22 4.48 -8.76
N TYR A 120 -0.08 5.51 -7.98
CA TYR A 120 -1.43 5.74 -7.45
C TYR A 120 -2.42 6.18 -8.52
N ARG A 121 -1.98 6.98 -9.51
CA ARG A 121 -2.81 7.29 -10.68
C ARG A 121 -3.11 6.03 -11.51
N GLY A 122 -2.14 5.13 -11.66
CA GLY A 122 -2.33 3.83 -12.30
C GLY A 122 -3.38 2.98 -11.58
N MET A 123 -3.32 2.91 -10.24
CA MET A 123 -4.35 2.24 -9.43
C MET A 123 -5.75 2.81 -9.69
N LEU A 124 -5.87 4.15 -9.75
CA LEU A 124 -7.14 4.83 -10.02
C LEU A 124 -7.75 4.48 -11.38
N GLN A 125 -6.93 4.13 -12.37
CA GLN A 125 -7.37 3.69 -13.70
C GLN A 125 -7.76 2.20 -13.74
N LEU A 126 -7.24 1.39 -12.82
CA LEU A 126 -7.45 -0.07 -12.82
C LEU A 126 -8.72 -0.52 -12.11
N CYS A 127 -9.18 0.25 -11.13
CA CYS A 127 -10.28 -0.09 -10.22
C CYS A 127 -11.36 0.99 -10.23
N GLU A 128 -12.60 0.61 -9.90
CA GLU A 128 -13.74 1.53 -9.85
C GLU A 128 -14.04 1.97 -8.42
N GLU A 129 -13.83 1.07 -7.47
CA GLU A 129 -14.04 1.31 -6.04
C GLU A 129 -12.82 0.90 -5.23
N PHE A 130 -12.57 1.67 -4.16
CA PHE A 130 -11.43 1.55 -3.28
C PHE A 130 -11.86 1.48 -1.82
N CYS A 131 -11.09 0.76 -1.02
CA CYS A 131 -11.23 0.69 0.43
C CYS A 131 -9.86 0.85 1.05
N TRP A 132 -9.67 1.90 1.85
CA TRP A 132 -8.47 2.06 2.66
C TRP A 132 -8.76 1.52 4.05
N CYS A 133 -7.87 0.67 4.55
CA CYS A 133 -8.00 0.07 5.88
C CYS A 133 -6.72 0.24 6.69
N GLU A 134 -6.86 0.36 8.00
CA GLU A 134 -5.80 0.05 8.97
C GLU A 134 -5.78 -1.46 9.20
N ILE A 135 -4.58 -2.03 9.36
CA ILE A 135 -4.38 -3.41 9.82
C ILE A 135 -4.03 -3.33 11.30
N ASP A 136 -4.85 -3.96 12.13
CA ASP A 136 -4.56 -4.15 13.55
C ASP A 136 -3.45 -5.21 13.69
N ILE A 137 -2.27 -4.76 14.13
CA ILE A 137 -1.06 -5.58 14.21
C ILE A 137 -1.28 -6.79 15.13
N ASP A 138 -1.80 -6.56 16.33
CA ASP A 138 -1.97 -7.61 17.34
C ASP A 138 -2.98 -8.67 16.89
N SER A 139 -4.13 -8.24 16.38
CA SER A 139 -5.15 -9.15 15.84
C SER A 139 -4.64 -9.91 14.62
N TYR A 140 -3.85 -9.27 13.75
CA TYR A 140 -3.26 -9.93 12.59
C TYR A 140 -2.27 -11.03 13.01
N VAL A 141 -1.38 -10.72 13.95
CA VAL A 141 -0.39 -11.66 14.48
C VAL A 141 -1.09 -12.84 15.18
N GLY A 142 -2.06 -12.57 16.05
CA GLY A 142 -2.84 -13.61 16.73
C GLY A 142 -3.60 -14.52 15.76
N ALA A 143 -4.10 -13.98 14.64
CA ALA A 143 -4.84 -14.75 13.64
C ALA A 143 -3.95 -15.56 12.69
N ASN A 144 -2.69 -15.17 12.47
CA ASN A 144 -1.83 -15.77 11.43
C ASN A 144 -0.62 -16.53 11.98
N GLN A 145 -0.38 -16.48 13.30
CA GLN A 145 0.76 -17.04 14.02
C GLN A 145 2.12 -16.57 13.48
N LEU A 146 3.02 -16.15 14.37
CA LEU A 146 4.42 -15.94 13.98
C LEU A 146 5.06 -17.32 13.73
N PRO A 147 5.96 -17.46 12.74
CA PRO A 147 6.78 -18.66 12.62
C PRO A 147 7.52 -18.89 13.95
N GLU A 148 7.48 -20.11 14.48
CA GLU A 148 8.14 -20.49 15.76
C GLU A 148 9.66 -20.20 15.73
N ASP A 149 10.24 -20.18 14.54
CA ASP A 149 11.64 -19.91 14.22
C ASP A 149 11.96 -18.41 13.98
N MET A 150 10.95 -17.54 14.03
CA MET A 150 11.09 -16.08 13.94
C MET A 150 11.06 -15.36 15.31
N GLU A 151 11.18 -16.08 16.43
CA GLU A 151 11.37 -15.53 17.79
C GLU A 151 12.77 -14.89 18.00
N SER A 152 13.24 -14.09 17.05
CA SER A 152 14.37 -13.20 17.27
C SER A 152 13.85 -11.84 17.73
N ASN A 153 14.49 -11.24 18.74
CA ASN A 153 14.18 -9.89 19.23
C ASN A 153 14.05 -8.84 18.10
N ASP A 154 14.76 -9.05 16.98
CA ASP A 154 14.78 -8.18 15.79
C ASP A 154 13.42 -8.06 15.06
N ILE A 155 12.52 -9.05 15.13
CA ILE A 155 11.18 -8.99 14.51
C ILE A 155 10.17 -8.36 15.48
N ASN A 156 10.28 -8.62 16.78
CA ASN A 156 9.43 -8.01 17.78
C ASN A 156 9.66 -6.48 17.86
N ASP A 157 10.90 -6.03 17.63
CA ASP A 157 11.24 -4.61 17.56
C ASP A 157 10.79 -3.92 16.25
N HIS A 158 10.33 -4.69 15.25
CA HIS A 158 9.90 -4.22 13.93
C HIS A 158 8.62 -4.93 13.45
N LEU A 159 7.68 -5.18 14.36
CA LEU A 159 6.50 -6.00 14.11
C LEU A 159 5.65 -5.44 12.97
N GLU A 160 5.58 -4.13 12.82
CA GLU A 160 4.91 -3.45 11.72
C GLU A 160 5.53 -3.73 10.35
N ASN A 161 6.87 -3.83 10.25
CA ASN A 161 7.55 -4.19 9.00
C ASN A 161 7.23 -5.65 8.63
N TYR A 162 7.14 -6.52 9.64
CA TYR A 162 6.72 -7.91 9.45
C TYR A 162 5.27 -8.00 8.97
N VAL A 163 4.33 -7.34 9.65
CA VAL A 163 2.92 -7.34 9.27
C VAL A 163 2.75 -6.76 7.86
N GLU A 164 3.43 -5.66 7.52
CA GLU A 164 3.41 -5.09 6.17
C GLU A 164 3.87 -6.12 5.12
N ALA A 165 5.10 -6.64 5.27
CA ALA A 165 5.70 -7.53 4.29
C ALA A 165 4.95 -8.85 4.17
N LYS A 166 4.51 -9.42 5.29
CA LYS A 166 3.74 -10.68 5.30
C LYS A 166 2.35 -10.48 4.71
N PHE A 167 1.64 -9.41 5.06
CA PHE A 167 0.33 -9.14 4.47
C PHE A 167 0.43 -8.91 2.96
N ALA A 168 1.44 -8.16 2.51
CA ALA A 168 1.73 -7.98 1.09
C ALA A 168 2.02 -9.32 0.39
N TYR A 169 2.83 -10.19 1.01
CA TYR A 169 3.16 -11.50 0.48
C TYR A 169 1.95 -12.46 0.41
N ASP A 170 1.13 -12.52 1.46
CA ASP A 170 -0.02 -13.43 1.56
C ASP A 170 -1.16 -13.03 0.62
N THR A 171 -1.31 -11.72 0.38
CA THR A 171 -2.33 -11.17 -0.52
C THR A 171 -1.86 -11.01 -1.95
N LYS A 172 -0.54 -11.11 -2.18
CA LYS A 172 0.13 -10.78 -3.45
C LYS A 172 -0.24 -9.35 -3.88
N ALA A 173 0.06 -8.40 -2.99
CA ALA A 173 -0.22 -6.98 -3.19
C ALA A 173 0.43 -6.47 -4.48
N LEU A 174 -0.39 -5.89 -5.36
CA LEU A 174 -0.03 -5.69 -6.77
C LEU A 174 1.13 -4.71 -7.00
N PHE A 175 1.18 -3.63 -6.24
CA PHE A 175 2.14 -2.54 -6.42
C PHE A 175 3.18 -2.45 -5.29
N TRP A 176 3.06 -3.33 -4.30
CA TRP A 176 3.94 -3.32 -3.15
C TRP A 176 5.37 -3.63 -3.54
N ASN A 177 6.30 -2.88 -2.94
CA ASN A 177 7.72 -3.12 -3.04
C ASN A 177 8.32 -2.89 -1.66
N PRO A 178 9.25 -3.75 -1.22
CA PRO A 178 9.90 -3.52 0.06
C PRO A 178 10.65 -2.18 0.01
N SER A 179 10.57 -1.43 1.11
CA SER A 179 11.35 -0.23 1.27
C SER A 179 12.85 -0.53 1.19
N PRO A 180 13.68 0.41 0.71
CA PRO A 180 15.13 0.27 0.80
C PRO A 180 15.55 0.01 2.25
N ALA A 181 16.60 -0.80 2.45
CA ALA A 181 17.17 -1.14 3.75
C ALA A 181 17.91 0.05 4.38
N THR A 182 17.19 1.13 4.61
CA THR A 182 17.61 2.38 5.23
C THR A 182 16.70 2.65 6.42
N ASN A 183 17.17 3.37 7.44
CA ASN A 183 16.36 3.82 8.58
C ASN A 183 15.65 2.68 9.35
N GLY A 184 16.26 1.50 9.46
CA GLY A 184 15.69 0.36 10.20
C GLY A 184 14.65 -0.47 9.44
N ASN A 185 14.43 -0.21 8.15
CA ASN A 185 13.55 -0.99 7.29
C ASN A 185 14.06 -2.44 7.12
N LYS A 186 13.17 -3.42 7.34
CA LYS A 186 13.48 -4.86 7.34
C LYS A 186 12.64 -5.66 6.34
N GLU A 187 11.73 -5.02 5.61
CA GLU A 187 10.71 -5.66 4.77
C GLU A 187 11.32 -6.59 3.73
N LYS A 188 12.46 -6.20 3.14
CA LYS A 188 13.18 -7.04 2.17
C LYS A 188 13.73 -8.32 2.78
N ALA A 189 14.29 -8.25 3.98
CA ALA A 189 14.84 -9.42 4.68
C ALA A 189 13.72 -10.36 5.12
N ILE A 190 12.62 -9.80 5.64
CA ILE A 190 11.41 -10.55 6.01
C ILE A 190 10.85 -11.28 4.79
N LEU A 191 10.73 -10.62 3.65
CA LEU A 191 10.23 -11.24 2.41
C LEU A 191 11.09 -12.44 1.98
N GLN A 192 12.42 -12.31 2.04
CA GLN A 192 13.34 -13.39 1.69
C GLN A 192 13.15 -14.62 2.58
N GLU A 193 12.92 -14.42 3.89
CA GLU A 193 12.68 -15.54 4.80
C GLU A 193 11.30 -16.17 4.57
N LEU A 194 10.26 -15.37 4.33
CA LEU A 194 8.93 -15.88 3.97
C LEU A 194 8.97 -16.76 2.72
N GLU A 195 9.71 -16.35 1.68
CA GLU A 195 9.89 -17.14 0.46
C GLU A 195 10.68 -18.42 0.69
N LYS A 196 11.69 -18.38 1.57
CA LYS A 196 12.49 -19.55 1.94
C LYS A 196 11.66 -20.58 2.69
N VAL A 197 10.89 -20.15 3.69
CA VAL A 197 9.96 -21.01 4.45
C VAL A 197 8.94 -21.66 3.53
N GLU A 198 8.34 -20.90 2.59
CA GLU A 198 7.37 -21.45 1.64
C GLU A 198 7.99 -22.50 0.71
N LYS A 199 9.20 -22.26 0.20
CA LYS A 199 9.93 -23.25 -0.62
C LYS A 199 10.19 -24.54 0.14
N LEU A 200 10.59 -24.46 1.40
CA LEU A 200 10.81 -25.63 2.26
C LEU A 200 9.51 -26.41 2.49
N LYS A 201 8.40 -25.71 2.77
CA LYS A 201 7.07 -26.35 2.92
C LYS A 201 6.61 -27.05 1.65
N MET A 202 6.89 -26.49 0.48
CA MET A 202 6.58 -27.14 -0.80
C MET A 202 7.45 -28.37 -1.04
N ALA A 203 8.75 -28.31 -0.73
CA ALA A 203 9.68 -29.42 -0.88
C ALA A 203 9.38 -30.60 0.04
N GLN A 204 8.78 -30.36 1.22
CA GLN A 204 8.37 -31.42 2.15
C GLN A 204 7.03 -32.08 1.78
N LYS A 205 6.27 -31.49 0.84
CA LYS A 205 4.97 -32.00 0.39
C LYS A 205 5.03 -32.74 -0.96
N GLY A 206 6.16 -32.70 -1.65
CA GLY A 206 6.42 -33.41 -2.90
C GLY A 206 7.22 -34.68 -2.68
#